data_AF-A0A645H784-F1
#
_entry.id   AF-A0A645H784-F1
#
_cell.length_a   1.000
_cell.length_b   1.000
_cell.length_c   1.000
_cell.angle_alpha   90.00
_cell.angle_beta   90.00
_cell.angle_gamma   90.00
#
_symmetry.space_group_name_H-M   'P 1'
#
loop_
_entity.id
_entity.type
_entity.pdbx_description
1 polymer ?
#
loop_
_entity_poly.entity_id
_entity_poly.type
_entity_poly.pdbx_seq_one_letter_code
_entity_poly.pdbx_strand_id
1 'polypeptide(L)'
;MYELIYHLKYGNERVCYHNRVYYAPQNKTLGELPLNGDELVPTGEKVIGLPVMDTPSSIQFQKERNVVPTLLILKQPDDSYIVYSLSGGP
;
A
#
# COMPACT_ATOMS: atom_id res chain seq x y z
N MET A 1 17.86 6.99 -19.74
CA MET A 1 16.89 6.08 -19.09
C MET A 1 15.86 6.99 -18.44
N TYR A 2 14.68 7.14 -19.05
CA TYR A 2 13.74 8.20 -18.69
C TYR A 2 12.94 7.78 -17.45
N GLU A 3 13.12 8.49 -16.35
CA GLU A 3 12.22 8.46 -15.19
C GLU A 3 10.86 9.02 -15.63
N LEU A 4 9.88 8.14 -15.81
CA LEU A 4 8.48 8.57 -15.96
C LEU A 4 7.97 9.00 -14.58
N ILE A 5 8.12 10.29 -14.29
CA ILE A 5 7.39 10.95 -13.21
C ILE A 5 5.93 11.04 -13.66
N TYR A 6 5.10 10.10 -13.20
CA TYR A 6 3.64 10.16 -13.38
C TYR A 6 3.07 11.27 -12.48
N HIS A 7 3.11 12.51 -12.96
CA HIS A 7 2.21 13.56 -12.49
C HIS A 7 0.85 13.36 -13.18
N LEU A 8 -0.08 12.67 -12.53
CA LEU A 8 -1.45 12.53 -13.03
C LEU A 8 -2.48 12.71 -11.90
N LYS A 9 -3.16 13.87 -11.99
CA LYS A 9 -4.54 14.14 -11.59
C LYS A 9 -5.35 12.87 -11.25
N TYR A 10 -5.78 12.75 -9.99
CA TYR A 10 -6.95 12.00 -9.50
C TYR A 10 -7.48 10.90 -10.43
N GLY A 11 -6.70 9.83 -10.59
CA GLY A 11 -7.10 8.59 -11.25
C GLY A 11 -6.61 7.42 -10.41
N ASN A 12 -7.15 7.28 -9.19
CA ASN A 12 -6.71 6.29 -8.19
C ASN A 12 -7.04 4.83 -8.56
N GLU A 13 -7.39 4.51 -9.81
CA GLU A 13 -7.84 3.16 -10.16
C GLU A 13 -6.74 2.10 -9.97
N ARG A 14 -5.46 2.49 -10.07
CA ARG A 14 -4.30 1.62 -9.86
C ARG A 14 -3.02 2.35 -9.47
N VAL A 15 -2.12 1.65 -8.79
CA VAL A 15 -0.76 2.12 -8.46
C VAL A 15 0.27 1.00 -8.60
N CYS A 16 1.52 1.35 -8.93
CA CYS A 16 2.63 0.41 -9.01
C CYS A 16 3.49 0.46 -7.74
N TYR A 17 3.81 -0.69 -7.16
CA TYR A 17 4.65 -0.83 -5.96
C TYR A 17 5.33 -2.20 -5.95
N HIS A 18 6.63 -2.28 -5.65
CA HIS A 18 7.44 -3.51 -5.71
C HIS A 18 7.23 -4.35 -6.99
N ASN A 19 7.30 -3.71 -8.17
CA ASN A 19 7.05 -4.34 -9.49
C ASN A 19 5.68 -5.02 -9.62
N ARG A 20 4.71 -4.67 -8.77
CA ARG A 20 3.33 -5.13 -8.81
C ARG A 20 2.38 -3.96 -9.06
N VAL A 21 1.24 -4.27 -9.67
CA VAL A 21 0.18 -3.29 -9.92
C VAL A 21 -1.00 -3.61 -9.01
N TYR A 22 -1.35 -2.64 -8.18
CA TYR A 22 -2.47 -2.72 -7.25
C TYR A 22 -3.65 -1.94 -7.82
N TYR A 23 -4.86 -2.41 -7.56
CA TYR A 23 -6.10 -1.89 -8.13
C TYR A 23 -7.20 -1.80 -7.06
N ALA A 24 -8.35 -1.29 -7.48
CA ALA A 24 -9.58 -1.25 -6.67
C ALA A 24 -9.33 -0.60 -5.30
N PRO A 25 -8.92 0.68 -5.28
CA PRO A 25 -8.71 1.40 -4.03
C PRO A 25 -10.00 1.40 -3.20
N GLN A 26 -9.85 1.16 -1.91
CA GLN A 26 -10.90 1.34 -0.92
C GLN A 26 -10.40 2.33 0.12
N ASN A 27 -11.19 3.38 0.37
CA ASN A 27 -10.94 4.26 1.50
C ASN A 27 -11.46 3.57 2.76
N LYS A 28 -10.61 3.47 3.78
CA LYS A 28 -10.89 2.82 5.06
C LYS A 28 -10.34 3.65 6.21
N THR A 29 -11.02 3.59 7.35
CA THR A 29 -10.49 4.08 8.63
C THR A 29 -9.76 2.95 9.37
N LEU A 30 -8.97 3.29 10.40
CA LEU A 30 -8.18 2.32 11.17
C LEU A 30 -9.02 1.13 11.67
N GLY A 31 -10.25 1.37 12.13
CA GLY A 31 -11.15 0.33 12.65
C GLY A 31 -11.73 -0.62 11.59
N GLU A 32 -11.64 -0.27 10.30
CA GLU A 32 -12.14 -1.07 9.18
C GLU A 32 -11.03 -1.90 8.50
N LEU A 33 -9.79 -1.72 8.94
CA LEU A 33 -8.64 -2.45 8.43
C LEU A 33 -8.57 -3.83 9.09
N PRO A 34 -8.23 -4.89 8.33
CA PRO A 34 -8.09 -6.25 8.85
C PRO A 34 -6.77 -6.39 9.61
N LEU A 35 -6.62 -5.62 10.68
CA LEU A 35 -5.46 -5.67 11.56
C LEU A 35 -5.72 -6.78 12.58
N ASN A 36 -4.87 -7.80 12.59
CA ASN A 36 -4.95 -8.91 13.55
C ASN A 36 -4.49 -8.47 14.96
N GLY A 37 -4.97 -7.31 15.44
CA GLY A 37 -4.51 -6.66 16.66
C GLY A 37 -3.20 -5.87 16.52
N ASP A 38 -2.56 -5.90 15.35
CA ASP A 38 -1.30 -5.20 15.11
C ASP A 38 -1.51 -3.73 14.73
N GLU A 39 -0.67 -2.85 15.27
CA GLU A 39 -0.62 -1.45 14.84
C GLU A 39 0.07 -1.31 13.49
N LEU A 40 -0.43 -0.36 12.69
CA LEU A 40 0.20 0.04 11.44
C LEU A 40 1.37 0.98 11.68
N VAL A 41 2.53 0.61 11.15
CA VAL A 41 3.75 1.41 11.18
C VAL A 41 4.15 1.82 9.77
N PRO A 42 4.77 3.00 9.59
CA PRO A 42 5.27 3.41 8.29
C PRO A 42 6.44 2.51 7.87
N THR A 43 6.46 2.08 6.61
CA THR A 43 7.58 1.29 6.08
C THR A 43 8.80 2.14 5.72
N GLY A 44 8.60 3.46 5.60
CA GLY A 44 9.58 4.42 5.09
C GLY A 44 9.44 4.69 3.59
N GLU A 45 8.67 3.88 2.87
CA GLU A 45 8.39 4.05 1.44
C GLU A 45 7.20 5.00 1.21
N LYS A 46 7.13 5.57 0.00
CA LYS A 46 6.01 6.39 -0.44
C LYS A 46 5.50 5.93 -1.79
N VAL A 47 4.18 5.92 -1.95
CA VAL A 47 3.50 5.70 -3.22
C VAL A 47 2.54 6.85 -3.43
N ILE A 48 2.53 7.45 -4.62
CA ILE A 48 1.71 8.63 -4.96
C ILE A 48 1.84 9.80 -3.93
N GLY A 49 3.01 9.91 -3.31
CA GLY A 49 3.28 10.91 -2.27
C GLY A 49 2.75 10.57 -0.86
N LEU A 50 1.99 9.49 -0.72
CA LEU A 50 1.47 9.00 0.55
C LEU A 50 2.42 7.96 1.17
N PRO A 51 2.62 7.97 2.51
CA PRO A 51 3.41 6.96 3.19
C PRO A 51 2.74 5.58 3.10
N VAL A 52 3.55 4.58 2.77
CA VAL A 52 3.14 3.18 2.85
C VAL A 52 3.17 2.73 4.30
N MET A 53 2.09 2.07 4.70
CA MET A 53 1.88 1.55 6.04
C MET A 53 1.80 0.02 5.98
N ASP A 54 2.28 -0.64 7.01
CA ASP A 54 2.19 -2.09 7.14
C ASP A 54 2.28 -2.50 8.60
N THR A 55 2.01 -3.77 8.93
CA THR A 55 2.21 -4.28 10.29
C THR A 55 3.65 -4.80 10.45
N PRO A 56 4.25 -4.71 11.65
CA PRO A 56 5.59 -5.26 11.89
C PRO A 56 5.71 -6.75 11.52
N SER A 57 4.66 -7.54 11.82
CA SER A 57 4.56 -8.96 11.50
C SER A 57 4.56 -9.22 9.98
N SER A 58 3.82 -8.42 9.21
CA SER A 58 3.76 -8.48 7.75
C SER A 58 5.10 -8.10 7.13
N ILE A 59 5.74 -7.02 7.62
CA ILE A 59 7.08 -6.59 7.17
C ILE A 59 8.10 -7.71 7.41
N GLN A 60 8.09 -8.34 8.59
CA GLN A 60 8.98 -9.44 8.92
C GLN A 60 8.73 -10.64 8.00
N PHE A 61 7.48 -11.05 7.82
CA PHE A 61 7.10 -12.16 6.95
C PHE A 61 7.54 -11.95 5.50
N GLN A 62 7.34 -10.75 4.95
CA GLN A 62 7.76 -10.38 3.60
C GLN A 62 9.27 -10.51 3.42
N LYS A 63 10.06 -10.05 4.40
CA LYS A 63 11.53 -10.16 4.40
C LYS A 63 11.99 -11.61 4.49
N GLU A 64 11.44 -12.39 5.41
CA GLU A 64 11.83 -13.78 5.63
C GLU A 64 11.51 -14.69 4.44
N ARG A 65 10.36 -14.44 3.78
CA ARG A 65 9.87 -15.26 2.67
C ARG A 65 10.20 -14.70 1.30
N ASN A 66 10.81 -13.51 1.23
CA ASN A 66 11.04 -12.77 0.00
C ASN A 66 9.75 -12.63 -0.84
N VAL A 67 8.65 -12.30 -0.17
CA VAL A 67 7.34 -12.07 -0.79
C VAL A 67 6.96 -10.61 -0.69
N VAL A 68 6.15 -10.15 -1.63
CA VAL A 68 5.63 -8.78 -1.65
C VAL A 68 4.16 -8.78 -1.22
N PRO A 69 3.65 -7.68 -0.67
CA PRO A 69 2.37 -7.68 0.01
C PRO A 69 1.21 -7.77 -0.97
N THR A 70 0.11 -8.41 -0.56
CA THR A 70 -1.12 -8.50 -1.36
C THR A 70 -1.99 -7.26 -1.22
N LEU A 71 -1.82 -6.51 -0.13
CA LEU A 71 -2.46 -5.23 0.13
C LEU A 71 -1.41 -4.13 0.13
N LEU A 72 -1.78 -2.97 -0.40
CA LEU A 72 -1.00 -1.75 -0.26
C LEU A 72 -1.82 -0.75 0.54
N ILE A 73 -1.35 -0.39 1.72
CA ILE A 73 -2.02 0.52 2.63
C ILE A 73 -1.29 1.87 2.60
N LEU A 74 -1.98 2.93 2.22
CA LEU A 74 -1.45 4.29 2.16
C LEU A 74 -2.17 5.17 3.18
N LYS A 75 -1.43 5.87 4.04
CA LYS A 75 -2.03 6.79 5.01
C LYS A 75 -2.27 8.17 4.40
N GLN A 76 -3.49 8.68 4.51
CA GLN A 76 -3.88 10.01 4.08
C GLN A 76 -3.65 11.05 5.21
N PRO A 77 -3.60 12.36 4.89
CA PRO A 77 -3.40 13.41 5.89
C PRO A 77 -4.52 13.55 6.93
N ASP A 78 -5.73 13.09 6.62
CA ASP A 78 -6.92 13.08 7.47
C ASP A 78 -7.04 11.82 8.35
N ASP A 79 -5.93 11.09 8.53
CA ASP A 79 -5.83 9.84 9.29
C ASP A 79 -6.70 8.67 8.76
N SER A 80 -7.30 8.81 7.57
CA SER A 80 -7.85 7.69 6.81
C SER A 80 -6.76 6.98 5.99
N TYR A 81 -7.12 5.84 5.42
CA TYR A 81 -6.24 5.00 4.65
C TYR A 81 -6.86 4.69 3.29
N ILE A 82 -6.02 4.71 2.25
CA ILE A 82 -6.35 4.12 0.95
C ILE A 82 -5.74 2.74 0.93
N VAL A 83 -6.57 1.71 0.79
CA VAL A 83 -6.15 0.33 0.69
C VAL A 83 -6.35 -0.14 -0.73
N TYR A 84 -5.28 -0.58 -1.38
CA TYR A 84 -5.38 -1.26 -2.66
C TYR A 84 -5.22 -2.75 -2.46
N SER A 85 -5.89 -3.52 -3.31
CA SER A 85 -5.65 -4.95 -3.44
C SER A 85 -4.87 -5.25 -4.70
N LEU A 86 -3.99 -6.23 -4.64
CA LEU A 86 -3.35 -6.74 -5.83
C LEU A 86 -4.42 -7.38 -6.73
N SER A 87 -4.56 -6.93 -7.97
CA SER A 87 -5.36 -7.67 -8.96
C SER A 87 -4.46 -8.62 -9.72
N GLY A 88 -4.84 -9.89 -9.81
CA GLY A 88 -4.02 -10.94 -10.41
C GLY A 88 -3.00 -11.47 -9.42
N GLY A 89 -3.34 -12.58 -8.76
CA GLY A 89 -2.32 -13.54 -8.33
C GLY A 89 -1.77 -14.29 -9.56
N PRO A 90 -0.73 -15.13 -9.40
CA PRO A 90 -0.28 -16.02 -10.47
C PRO A 90 -1.43 -16.83 -11.09
#